data_AF-A0A8H7Q8J0-F1
#
_entry.id   AF-A0A8H7Q8J0-F1
#
_cell.length_a   1.000
_cell.length_b   1.000
_cell.length_c   1.000
_cell.angle_alpha   90.00
_cell.angle_beta   90.00
_cell.angle_gamma   90.00
#
_symmetry.space_group_name_H-M   'P 1'
#
loop_
_entity.id
_entity.type
_entity.pdbx_description
1 polymer ?
#
loop_
_entity_poly.entity_id
_entity_poly.type
_entity_poly.pdbx_seq_one_letter_code
_entity_poly.pdbx_strand_id
1 'polypeptide(L)'
;MSVGRRCPIYTILQDSTKMKLVSTALLFCTILFVVAADIIKPYKYEVWPPGTKQVVEIDGDFHEDDTVAIFFNEDRDALLAGGPAYQKVFEVFVPWEAQSLPGQYSELVIVHRYQYYLNNVETVWVNVTAE
;
A
#
# COMPACT_ATOMS: atom_id res chain seq x y z
N MET A 1 -20.17 -61.17 10.97
CA MET A 1 -18.80 -61.45 10.51
C MET A 1 -18.78 -61.50 8.99
N SER A 2 -17.67 -61.06 8.40
CA SER A 2 -17.28 -61.09 6.99
C SER A 2 -17.56 -59.85 6.13
N VAL A 3 -16.43 -59.29 5.71
CA VAL A 3 -16.11 -58.17 4.82
C VAL A 3 -16.33 -58.58 3.35
N GLY A 4 -16.53 -57.61 2.47
CA GLY A 4 -16.26 -57.83 1.03
C GLY A 4 -16.65 -56.66 0.12
N ARG A 5 -15.69 -55.75 -0.14
CA ARG A 5 -15.78 -54.60 -1.06
C ARG A 5 -16.03 -55.04 -2.52
N ARG A 6 -16.67 -54.17 -3.31
CA ARG A 6 -16.27 -53.74 -4.67
C ARG A 6 -17.04 -52.48 -5.09
N CYS A 7 -16.33 -51.42 -5.44
CA CYS A 7 -16.88 -50.29 -6.20
C CYS A 7 -17.24 -50.75 -7.63
N PRO A 8 -18.27 -50.13 -8.23
CA PRO A 8 -18.05 -49.38 -9.48
C PRO A 8 -18.69 -47.98 -9.38
N ILE A 9 -17.94 -46.94 -9.71
CA ILE A 9 -18.05 -46.18 -10.97
C ILE A 9 -19.44 -45.56 -11.18
N TYR A 10 -19.46 -44.23 -11.00
CA TYR A 10 -20.33 -43.23 -11.60
C TYR A 10 -21.81 -43.58 -11.82
N THR A 11 -22.66 -42.99 -11.00
CA THR A 11 -23.98 -42.56 -11.46
C THR A 11 -24.27 -41.20 -10.82
N ILE A 12 -24.07 -40.15 -11.63
CA ILE A 12 -24.63 -38.83 -11.37
C ILE A 12 -26.13 -38.99 -11.55
N LEU A 13 -26.86 -39.10 -10.45
CA LEU A 13 -28.30 -38.85 -10.42
C LEU A 13 -28.53 -37.61 -9.58
N GLN A 14 -29.09 -36.63 -10.27
CA GLN A 14 -29.42 -35.29 -9.81
C GLN A 14 -30.21 -35.36 -8.52
N ASP A 15 -29.58 -34.93 -7.42
CA ASP A 15 -30.30 -34.50 -6.22
C ASP A 15 -30.30 -32.97 -6.23
N SER A 16 -31.43 -32.40 -6.62
CA SER A 16 -31.66 -30.96 -6.82
C SER A 16 -31.63 -30.14 -5.52
N THR A 17 -31.28 -30.76 -4.38
CA THR A 17 -31.11 -30.08 -3.09
C THR A 17 -29.66 -29.74 -2.74
N LYS A 18 -28.66 -30.22 -3.50
CA LYS A 18 -27.23 -29.88 -3.26
C LYS A 18 -26.66 -28.78 -4.16
N MET A 19 -27.46 -28.20 -5.06
CA MET A 19 -27.08 -27.08 -5.93
C MET A 19 -27.19 -25.69 -5.27
N LYS A 20 -27.33 -25.61 -3.94
CA LYS A 20 -27.24 -24.31 -3.24
C LYS A 20 -25.94 -24.10 -2.46
N LEU A 21 -25.10 -25.12 -2.34
CA LEU A 21 -23.87 -25.03 -1.55
C LEU A 21 -22.61 -24.82 -2.40
N VAL A 22 -22.65 -25.18 -3.68
CA VAL A 22 -21.49 -25.07 -4.58
C VAL A 22 -21.38 -23.66 -5.18
N SER A 23 -22.48 -22.91 -5.28
CA SER A 23 -22.46 -21.54 -5.81
C SER A 23 -21.98 -20.50 -4.80
N THR A 24 -22.04 -20.81 -3.49
CA THR A 24 -21.60 -19.89 -2.42
C THR A 24 -20.13 -20.08 -2.06
N ALA A 25 -19.53 -21.24 -2.37
CA ALA A 25 -18.09 -21.47 -2.17
C ALA A 25 -17.23 -20.80 -3.26
N LEU A 26 -17.78 -20.56 -4.45
CA LEU A 26 -17.14 -19.79 -5.52
C LEU A 26 -17.28 -18.27 -5.34
N LEU A 27 -18.13 -17.81 -4.41
CA LEU A 27 -18.38 -16.39 -4.16
C LEU A 27 -17.50 -15.80 -3.04
N PHE A 28 -16.78 -16.62 -2.28
CA PHE A 28 -16.01 -16.20 -1.11
C PHE A 28 -14.50 -16.08 -1.36
N CYS A 29 -14.06 -16.29 -2.61
CA CYS A 29 -12.66 -16.18 -3.02
C CYS A 29 -12.48 -15.14 -4.14
N THR A 30 -13.32 -14.09 -4.18
CA THR A 30 -12.83 -12.79 -4.63
C THR A 30 -11.97 -12.28 -3.49
N ILE A 31 -10.70 -12.69 -3.50
CA ILE A 31 -9.69 -12.17 -2.61
C ILE A 31 -9.70 -10.66 -2.84
N LEU A 32 -10.19 -9.91 -1.85
CA LEU A 32 -9.88 -8.49 -1.71
C LEU A 32 -8.37 -8.43 -1.45
N PHE A 33 -7.59 -8.54 -2.50
CA PHE A 33 -6.23 -8.02 -2.48
C PHE A 33 -6.42 -6.51 -2.47
N VAL A 34 -6.53 -5.93 -1.27
CA VAL A 34 -6.11 -4.54 -1.11
C VAL A 34 -4.63 -4.58 -1.40
N VAL A 35 -4.27 -4.35 -2.66
CA VAL A 35 -2.87 -4.14 -3.04
C VAL A 35 -2.48 -2.90 -2.28
N ALA A 36 -1.60 -3.07 -1.29
CA ALA A 36 -1.07 -1.93 -0.55
C ALA A 36 -0.43 -0.98 -1.58
N ALA A 37 -0.53 0.32 -1.32
CA ALA A 37 0.24 1.28 -2.10
C ALA A 37 1.72 0.93 -1.98
N ASP A 38 2.46 1.12 -3.06
CA ASP A 38 3.91 0.94 -3.10
C ASP A 38 4.57 2.28 -3.44
N ILE A 39 5.60 2.66 -2.70
CA ILE A 39 6.44 3.81 -3.04
C ILE A 39 7.30 3.49 -4.27
N ILE A 40 7.12 4.27 -5.34
CA ILE A 40 7.94 4.20 -6.56
C ILE A 40 9.13 5.16 -6.47
N LYS A 41 8.93 6.35 -5.89
CA LYS A 41 9.95 7.37 -5.60
C LYS A 41 9.67 8.10 -4.29
N PRO A 42 10.70 8.55 -3.56
CA PRO A 42 12.13 8.46 -3.89
C PRO A 42 12.69 7.05 -3.73
N TYR A 43 13.86 6.82 -4.33
CA TYR A 43 14.64 5.62 -4.04
C TYR A 43 15.27 5.72 -2.65
N LYS A 44 15.50 4.56 -2.03
CA LYS A 44 16.22 4.51 -0.75
C LYS A 44 17.61 5.12 -0.91
N TYR A 45 17.93 6.06 -0.03
CA TYR A 45 19.16 6.86 0.03
C TYR A 45 19.33 7.85 -1.13
N GLU A 46 18.26 8.18 -1.85
CA GLU A 46 18.29 9.25 -2.84
C GLU A 46 18.69 10.58 -2.18
N VAL A 47 19.50 11.35 -2.89
CA VAL A 47 20.04 12.62 -2.40
C VAL A 47 19.10 13.76 -2.75
N TRP A 48 18.64 14.47 -1.73
CA TRP A 48 17.70 15.57 -1.84
C TRP A 48 18.35 16.88 -1.37
N PRO A 49 18.61 17.84 -2.27
CA PRO A 49 19.14 19.13 -1.86
C PRO A 49 18.10 19.95 -1.08
N PRO A 50 18.45 20.55 0.07
CA PRO A 50 17.54 21.41 0.82
C PRO A 50 17.14 22.64 0.00
N GLY A 51 15.91 23.11 0.18
CA GLY A 51 15.33 24.24 -0.55
C GLY A 51 14.93 23.93 -1.98
N THR A 52 14.85 22.65 -2.37
CA THR A 52 14.44 22.22 -3.71
C THR A 52 13.09 21.52 -3.70
N LYS A 53 12.48 21.45 -4.89
CA LYS A 53 11.30 20.61 -5.11
C LYS A 53 11.74 19.20 -5.50
N GLN A 54 11.17 18.21 -4.83
CA GLN A 54 11.36 16.79 -5.13
C GLN A 54 10.01 16.14 -5.43
N VAL A 55 10.05 14.96 -6.02
CA VAL A 55 8.85 14.22 -6.41
C VAL A 55 8.75 12.94 -5.59
N VAL A 56 7.59 12.74 -4.98
CA VAL A 56 7.18 11.47 -4.38
C VAL A 56 6.15 10.85 -5.31
N GLU A 57 6.42 9.63 -5.75
CA GLU A 57 5.55 8.87 -6.65
C GLU A 57 5.14 7.59 -5.95
N ILE A 58 3.83 7.34 -5.90
CA ILE A 58 3.25 6.15 -5.31
C ILE A 58 2.43 5.42 -6.37
N ASP A 59 2.47 4.10 -6.35
CA ASP A 59 1.56 3.28 -7.15
C ASP A 59 0.53 2.60 -6.24
N GLY A 60 -0.63 2.31 -6.83
CA GLY A 60 -1.78 1.77 -6.12
C GLY A 60 -3.08 2.01 -6.88
N ASP A 61 -4.09 1.25 -6.51
CA ASP A 61 -5.47 1.46 -6.92
C ASP A 61 -6.20 2.22 -5.81
N PHE A 62 -6.52 3.49 -6.05
CA PHE A 62 -7.00 4.43 -5.02
C PHE A 62 -8.46 4.82 -5.27
N HIS A 63 -9.25 4.86 -4.20
CA HIS A 63 -10.58 5.46 -4.22
C HIS A 63 -10.50 6.99 -4.29
N GLU A 64 -11.58 7.65 -4.71
CA GLU A 64 -11.66 9.12 -4.76
C GLU A 64 -11.52 9.80 -3.38
N ASP A 65 -11.81 9.06 -2.31
CA ASP A 65 -11.73 9.51 -0.91
C ASP A 65 -10.40 9.15 -0.23
N ASP A 66 -9.52 8.46 -0.94
CA ASP A 66 -8.24 8.06 -0.38
C ASP A 66 -7.30 9.26 -0.33
N THR A 67 -6.53 9.37 0.75
CA THR A 67 -5.63 10.51 0.95
C THR A 67 -4.23 10.07 1.33
N VAL A 68 -3.27 10.92 0.98
CA VAL A 68 -1.85 10.76 1.27
C VAL A 68 -1.38 11.97 2.06
N ALA A 69 -0.52 11.74 3.04
CA ALA A 69 0.22 12.78 3.74
C ALA A 69 1.69 12.38 3.81
N ILE A 70 2.57 13.32 3.48
CA ILE A 70 4.02 13.12 3.39
C ILE A 70 4.70 14.12 4.33
N PHE A 71 5.57 13.61 5.20
CA PHE A 71 6.33 14.43 6.14
C PHE A 71 7.62 13.71 6.54
N PHE A 72 8.56 14.45 7.12
CA PHE A 72 9.74 13.86 7.74
C PHE A 72 9.42 13.37 9.16
N ASN A 73 9.97 12.23 9.56
CA ASN A 73 9.63 11.62 10.85
C ASN A 73 10.03 12.47 12.06
N GLU A 74 11.12 13.22 11.92
CA GLU A 74 11.64 14.17 12.91
C GLU A 74 10.74 15.41 13.11
N ASP A 75 9.93 15.76 12.10
CA ASP A 75 8.96 16.85 12.16
C ASP A 75 7.64 16.44 11.50
N ARG A 76 6.81 15.74 12.29
CA ARG A 76 5.51 15.23 11.83
C ARG A 76 4.43 16.31 11.73
N ASP A 77 4.68 17.49 12.29
CA ASP A 77 3.76 18.62 12.24
C ASP A 77 3.94 19.41 10.93
N ALA A 78 5.13 19.37 10.33
CA ALA A 78 5.43 19.95 9.02
C ALA A 78 5.01 19.03 7.86
N LEU A 79 3.76 19.18 7.40
CA LEU A 79 3.30 18.50 6.18
C LEU A 79 4.05 19.03 4.94
N LEU A 80 4.80 18.16 4.27
CA LEU A 80 5.55 18.50 3.05
C LEU A 80 4.66 18.52 1.82
N ALA A 81 3.78 17.51 1.72
CA ALA A 81 2.75 17.41 0.71
C ALA A 81 1.63 16.50 1.20
N GLY A 82 0.46 16.61 0.57
CA GLY A 82 -0.64 15.70 0.81
C GLY A 82 -1.84 16.07 -0.03
N GLY A 83 -2.81 15.16 -0.08
CA GLY A 83 -4.00 15.34 -0.91
C GLY A 83 -4.59 14.00 -1.35
N PRO A 84 -5.42 14.02 -2.40
CA PRO A 84 -6.07 12.82 -2.90
C PRO A 84 -5.05 11.81 -3.45
N ALA A 85 -5.13 10.56 -3.01
CA ALA A 85 -4.17 9.50 -3.34
C ALA A 85 -4.17 9.17 -4.85
N TYR A 86 -5.30 9.32 -5.53
CA TYR A 86 -5.43 9.10 -6.97
C TYR A 86 -4.54 10.02 -7.83
N GLN A 87 -3.97 11.08 -7.26
CA GLN A 87 -3.00 11.93 -7.96
C GLN A 87 -1.67 11.22 -8.22
N LYS A 88 -1.31 10.23 -7.38
CA LYS A 88 -0.10 9.38 -7.43
C LYS A 88 1.25 10.09 -7.38
N VAL A 89 1.33 11.35 -7.78
CA VAL A 89 2.55 12.14 -7.87
C VAL A 89 2.37 13.39 -7.01
N PHE A 90 3.28 13.58 -6.06
CA PHE A 90 3.26 14.68 -5.11
C PHE A 90 4.58 15.45 -5.19
N GLU A 91 4.50 16.75 -5.48
CA GLU A 91 5.64 17.64 -5.34
C GLU A 91 5.84 18.02 -3.88
N VAL A 92 7.01 17.75 -3.32
CA VAL A 92 7.41 18.13 -1.96
C VAL A 92 8.48 19.21 -2.01
N PHE A 93 8.39 20.21 -1.14
CA PHE A 93 9.47 21.18 -0.94
C PHE A 93 10.33 20.71 0.24
N VAL A 94 11.62 20.50 0.01
CA VAL A 94 12.55 20.00 1.04
C VAL A 94 12.96 21.17 1.94
N PRO A 95 12.61 21.16 3.24
CA PRO A 95 13.00 22.23 4.16
C PRO A 95 14.52 22.27 4.37
N TRP A 96 15.05 23.42 4.75
CA TRP A 96 16.48 23.54 5.05
C TRP A 96 16.87 22.85 6.36
N GLU A 97 15.91 22.80 7.28
CA GLU A 97 15.97 22.18 8.60
C GLU A 97 15.90 20.65 8.56
N ALA A 98 15.47 20.06 7.44
CA ALA A 98 15.37 18.59 7.27
C ALA A 98 16.71 17.92 6.92
N GLN A 99 17.84 18.64 7.05
CA GLN A 99 19.16 18.12 6.74
C GLN A 99 19.51 16.88 7.56
N SER A 100 19.98 15.85 6.88
CA SER A 100 20.54 14.65 7.50
C SER A 100 21.74 15.03 8.36
N LEU A 101 21.85 14.43 9.54
CA LEU A 101 23.10 14.47 10.30
C LEU A 101 24.23 13.75 9.53
N PRO A 102 25.50 14.10 9.74
CA PRO A 102 26.62 13.42 9.07
C PRO A 102 26.59 11.90 9.27
N GLY A 103 26.51 11.15 8.17
CA GLY A 103 26.43 9.69 8.18
C GLY A 103 25.05 9.11 8.53
N GLN A 104 24.00 9.95 8.60
CA GLN A 104 22.62 9.56 8.83
C GLN A 104 21.74 9.89 7.62
N TYR A 105 20.47 9.47 7.69
CA TYR A 105 19.46 9.70 6.67
C TYR A 105 18.20 10.23 7.33
N SER A 106 17.48 11.11 6.65
CA SER A 106 16.16 11.58 7.07
C SER A 106 15.11 10.53 6.68
N GLU A 107 14.17 10.27 7.58
CA GLU A 107 13.12 9.29 7.36
C GLU A 107 11.88 10.00 6.81
N LEU A 108 11.60 9.80 5.52
CA LEU A 108 10.39 10.28 4.90
C LEU A 108 9.26 9.30 5.16
N VAL A 109 8.18 9.79 5.78
CA VAL A 109 6.99 9.00 6.12
C VAL A 109 5.87 9.36 5.15
N ILE A 110 5.24 8.33 4.58
CA ILE A 110 4.09 8.45 3.69
C ILE A 110 2.93 7.71 4.33
N VAL A 111 1.90 8.47 4.71
CA VAL A 111 0.69 7.95 5.36
C VAL A 111 -0.43 7.87 4.33
N HIS A 112 -0.93 6.67 4.11
CA HIS A 112 -2.09 6.40 3.26
C HIS A 112 -3.33 6.20 4.13
N ARG A 113 -4.41 6.90 3.78
CA ARG A 113 -5.71 6.71 4.41
C ARG A 113 -6.73 6.25 3.36
N TYR A 114 -7.39 5.14 3.66
CA TYR A 114 -8.50 4.62 2.87
C TYR A 114 -9.80 5.17 3.44
N GLN A 115 -10.56 5.93 2.65
CA GLN A 115 -11.81 6.56 3.10
C GLN A 115 -11.67 7.23 4.48
N TYR A 116 -10.64 8.06 4.66
CA TYR A 116 -10.29 8.76 5.91
C TYR A 116 -9.74 7.90 7.07
N TYR A 117 -9.77 6.58 6.98
CA TYR A 117 -9.16 5.69 7.99
C TYR A 117 -7.71 5.39 7.66
N LEU A 118 -6.84 5.32 8.67
CA LEU A 118 -5.46 4.90 8.49
C LEU A 118 -5.41 3.50 7.85
N ASN A 119 -4.79 3.41 6.67
CA ASN A 119 -4.70 2.16 5.92
C ASN A 119 -3.27 1.61 5.93
N ASN A 120 -2.31 2.45 5.53
CA ASN A 120 -0.91 2.08 5.44
C ASN A 120 0.00 3.23 5.87
N VAL A 121 1.17 2.90 6.41
CA VAL A 121 2.25 3.84 6.67
C VAL A 121 3.51 3.22 6.10
N GLU A 122 4.08 3.89 5.11
CA GLU A 122 5.35 3.51 4.50
C GLU A 122 6.43 4.53 4.83
N THR A 123 7.67 4.08 4.78
CA THR A 123 8.83 4.90 5.12
C THR A 123 9.94 4.67 4.11
N VAL A 124 10.58 5.76 3.67
CA VAL A 124 11.76 5.72 2.83
C VAL A 124 12.83 6.62 3.41
N TRP A 125 14.06 6.12 3.45
CA TRP A 125 15.21 6.87 3.95
C TRP A 125 15.81 7.67 2.81
N VAL A 126 15.96 8.98 2.97
CA VAL A 126 16.58 9.87 1.98
C VAL A 126 17.78 10.58 2.59
N ASN A 127 18.72 11.01 1.75
CA ASN A 127 19.86 11.80 2.20
C ASN A 127 19.63 13.29 1.89
N VAL A 128 19.21 14.06 2.88
CA VAL A 128 19.03 15.51 2.70
C VAL A 128 20.35 16.23 2.98
N THR A 129 21.02 16.68 1.92
CA THR A 129 22.33 17.34 2.03
C THR A 129 22.50 18.42 0.99
N ALA A 130 23.22 19.50 1.34
CA ALA A 130 23.49 20.64 0.47
C ALA A 130 24.70 20.44 -0.46
N GLU A 131 25.19 19.20 -0.57
CA GLU A 131 26.37 18.81 -1.38
C GLU A 131 26.38 19.35 -2.82
#